data_AF-A0A135S841-F1
#
_entry.id   AF-A0A135S841-F1
#
_cell.length_a   1.000
_cell.length_b   1.000
_cell.length_c   1.000
_cell.angle_alpha   90.00
_cell.angle_beta   90.00
_cell.angle_gamma   90.00
#
_symmetry.space_group_name_H-M   'P 1'
#
loop_
_entity.id
_entity.type
_entity.pdbx_description
1 polymer ?
#
loop_
_entity_poly.entity_id
_entity_poly.type
_entity_poly.pdbx_seq_one_letter_code
_entity_poly.pdbx_strand_id
1 'polypeptide(L)'
;MEKRRTRTANPCDGCSLRRVRCRMQGNPPCLECQKHSVECTFLRVPRKRGPKGPRQCTSEKVAHYQNEIRQSQSHRSISQGLVSPVADNESGQMPLHLYIEYLDKFRESLTCVWPILNVEDLKSRLVHNPAGDRSAWALAGAVCATVIAQLRLSQIRSTKQDTATTDLSSVAESFARHAQRLRDQFFYREDFSTESLLTAFFLHIYFTITGRIRTAILYLHETIAQLHLQDLHLTETLASLVDEQKELVLRIYWLVFVSENVDHLQYALSAMDNIAAVAPRLPETQRVNVLMTGNWIQILWWQYALRHVQMSSRGESDATFSILEPALVAQKAMRLFASVSRDSITTHGFGMAEVLGAQSVPYYGRAG
;
A
#
# COMPACT_ATOMS: atom_id res chain seq x y z
N MET A 1 49.76 25.11 -50.17
CA MET A 1 48.94 23.88 -50.24
C MET A 1 48.99 23.17 -48.89
N GLU A 2 48.07 23.52 -47.99
CA GLU A 2 48.01 22.98 -46.62
C GLU A 2 47.36 21.59 -46.66
N LYS A 3 48.12 20.49 -46.44
CA LYS A 3 47.54 19.14 -46.32
C LYS A 3 46.80 19.03 -44.99
N ARG A 4 45.47 19.21 -45.05
CA ARG A 4 44.52 19.06 -43.93
C ARG A 4 44.72 17.72 -43.22
N ARG A 5 45.28 17.73 -42.01
CA ARG A 5 45.44 16.55 -41.16
C ARG A 5 44.08 16.14 -40.58
N THR A 6 43.41 15.17 -41.19
CA THR A 6 42.26 14.51 -40.58
C THR A 6 42.75 13.62 -39.43
N ARG A 7 42.56 14.06 -38.19
CA ARG A 7 42.74 13.24 -36.99
C ARG A 7 41.64 12.17 -36.98
N THR A 8 41.98 10.92 -37.28
CA THR A 8 41.10 9.78 -36.97
C THR A 8 41.01 9.63 -35.45
N ALA A 9 39.79 9.56 -34.92
CA ALA A 9 39.53 9.64 -33.48
C ALA A 9 40.05 8.43 -32.68
N ASN A 10 40.38 7.31 -33.34
CA ASN A 10 40.94 6.12 -32.70
C ASN A 10 42.22 5.63 -33.44
N PRO A 11 43.30 5.28 -32.71
CA PRO A 11 44.49 4.66 -33.31
C PRO A 11 44.18 3.23 -33.78
N CYS A 12 44.90 2.75 -34.81
CA CYS A 12 44.81 1.34 -35.23
C CYS A 12 45.32 0.38 -34.15
N ASP A 13 44.96 -0.89 -34.26
CA ASP A 13 45.26 -1.93 -33.25
C ASP A 13 46.77 -2.04 -33.01
N GLY A 14 47.56 -2.09 -34.08
CA GLY A 14 49.02 -2.19 -34.00
C GLY A 14 49.69 -0.97 -33.35
N CYS A 15 49.18 0.25 -33.60
CA CYS A 15 49.70 1.45 -32.94
C CYS A 15 49.24 1.55 -31.48
N SER A 16 47.99 1.15 -31.20
CA SER A 16 47.46 1.12 -29.84
C SER A 16 48.20 0.11 -28.95
N LEU A 17 48.54 -1.07 -29.48
CA LEU A 17 49.29 -2.09 -28.75
C LEU A 17 50.71 -1.63 -28.46
N ARG A 18 51.38 -1.02 -29.46
CA ARG A 18 52.74 -0.47 -29.34
C ARG A 18 52.80 0.87 -28.58
N ARG A 19 51.66 1.45 -28.20
CA ARG A 19 51.53 2.76 -27.52
C ARG A 19 52.23 3.92 -28.24
N VAL A 20 52.26 3.86 -29.57
CA VAL A 20 52.83 4.91 -30.44
C VAL A 20 51.72 5.72 -31.12
N ARG A 21 52.02 6.95 -31.53
CA ARG A 21 51.04 7.83 -32.18
C ARG A 21 50.71 7.30 -33.59
N CYS A 22 49.49 6.81 -33.79
CA CYS A 22 49.00 6.41 -35.10
C CYS A 22 48.91 7.64 -36.03
N ARG A 23 49.66 7.62 -37.14
CA ARG A 23 49.62 8.66 -38.18
C ARG A 23 48.97 8.11 -39.45
N MET A 24 47.67 8.31 -39.56
CA MET A 24 46.89 7.95 -40.75
C MET A 24 46.96 9.08 -41.79
N GLN A 25 47.27 8.75 -43.05
CA GLN A 25 47.17 9.68 -44.18
C GLN A 25 46.28 9.04 -45.26
N GLY A 26 44.97 8.99 -45.02
CA GLY A 26 44.01 8.35 -45.92
C GLY A 26 43.64 6.94 -45.47
N ASN A 27 43.61 5.99 -46.41
CA ASN A 27 43.26 4.59 -46.14
C ASN A 27 44.44 3.83 -45.48
N PRO A 28 44.18 2.77 -44.69
CA PRO A 28 45.25 1.93 -44.14
C PRO A 28 46.14 1.36 -45.26
N PRO A 29 47.45 1.18 -45.01
CA PRO A 29 48.11 1.22 -43.70
C PRO A 29 48.55 2.63 -43.24
N CYS A 30 48.60 2.84 -41.92
CA CYS A 30 49.18 4.06 -41.35
C CYS A 30 50.72 4.07 -41.48
N LEU A 31 51.35 5.25 -41.42
CA LEU A 31 52.81 5.40 -41.61
C LEU A 31 53.65 4.52 -40.69
N GLU A 32 53.17 4.32 -39.46
CA GLU A 32 53.87 3.53 -38.42
C GLU A 32 53.68 2.02 -38.60
N CYS A 33 52.60 1.60 -39.24
CA CYS A 33 52.39 0.21 -39.63
C CYS A 33 53.20 -0.12 -40.89
N GLN A 34 53.24 0.81 -41.85
CA GLN A 34 54.03 0.68 -43.07
C GLN A 34 55.53 0.60 -42.79
N LYS A 35 56.08 1.47 -41.93
CA LYS A 35 57.51 1.48 -41.57
C LYS A 35 57.98 0.16 -40.94
N HIS A 36 57.09 -0.50 -40.21
CA HIS A 36 57.40 -1.73 -39.48
C HIS A 36 56.89 -2.99 -40.19
N SER A 37 56.39 -2.86 -41.42
CA SER A 37 55.84 -3.95 -42.23
C SER A 37 54.82 -4.80 -41.49
N VAL A 38 53.95 -4.16 -40.71
CA VAL A 38 52.86 -4.82 -39.98
C VAL A 38 51.51 -4.39 -40.54
N GLU A 39 50.55 -5.33 -40.53
CA GLU A 39 49.19 -5.06 -40.99
C GLU A 39 48.50 -4.00 -40.12
N CYS A 40 47.73 -3.12 -40.75
CA CYS A 40 47.08 -1.99 -40.09
C CYS A 40 45.57 -2.25 -39.94
N THR A 41 45.19 -2.85 -38.80
CA THR A 41 43.82 -3.29 -38.53
C THR A 41 43.09 -2.42 -37.49
N PHE A 42 41.75 -2.48 -37.50
CA PHE A 42 40.82 -1.81 -36.57
C PHE A 42 39.74 -2.79 -36.08
N LEU A 43 40.15 -4.00 -35.73
CA LEU A 43 39.28 -5.09 -35.30
C LEU A 43 38.92 -4.99 -33.81
N ARG A 44 39.61 -4.15 -33.03
CA ARG A 44 39.31 -3.99 -31.60
C ARG A 44 37.95 -3.33 -31.38
N VAL A 45 37.03 -4.08 -30.77
CA VAL A 45 35.80 -3.54 -30.18
C VAL A 45 36.13 -2.88 -28.81
N PRO A 46 35.88 -1.58 -28.61
CA PRO A 46 36.15 -0.91 -27.33
C PRO A 46 35.27 -1.47 -26.21
N ARG A 47 35.88 -2.07 -25.17
CA ARG A 47 35.16 -2.42 -23.94
C ARG A 47 34.95 -1.16 -23.09
N LYS A 48 33.72 -0.94 -22.61
CA LYS A 48 33.41 0.14 -21.64
C LYS A 48 34.26 -0.08 -20.38
N ARG A 49 35.12 0.88 -20.03
CA ARG A 49 35.88 0.83 -18.78
C ARG A 49 34.88 0.97 -17.63
N GLY A 50 34.87 0.00 -16.72
CA GLY A 50 34.06 0.04 -15.51
C GLY A 50 34.32 1.31 -14.67
N PRO A 51 33.41 1.67 -13.77
CA PRO A 51 33.51 2.91 -13.01
C PRO A 51 34.83 2.95 -12.25
N LYS A 52 35.64 3.99 -12.51
CA LYS A 52 36.81 4.29 -11.68
C LYS A 52 36.28 4.68 -10.31
N GLY A 53 36.70 3.94 -9.28
CA GLY A 53 36.27 4.11 -7.89
C GLY A 53 36.43 5.54 -7.37
N PRO A 54 35.90 5.82 -6.16
CA PRO A 54 35.84 7.16 -5.60
C PRO A 54 37.22 7.84 -5.58
N ARG A 55 37.24 9.15 -5.86
CA ARG A 55 38.48 9.94 -5.90
C ARG A 55 39.13 9.96 -4.52
N GLN A 56 40.46 10.05 -4.44
CA GLN A 56 41.22 10.03 -3.18
C GLN A 56 40.71 11.04 -2.14
N CYS A 57 40.33 12.24 -2.58
CA CYS A 57 39.72 13.26 -1.71
C CYS A 57 38.38 12.80 -1.09
N THR A 58 37.61 11.95 -1.78
CA THR A 58 36.37 11.36 -1.25
C THR A 58 36.67 10.28 -0.22
N SER A 59 37.68 9.44 -0.43
CA SER A 59 38.09 8.45 0.58
C SER A 59 38.68 9.10 1.83
N GLU A 60 39.42 10.20 1.69
CA GLU A 60 39.95 10.98 2.83
C GLU A 60 38.83 11.61 3.66
N LYS A 61 37.80 12.17 3.00
CA LYS A 61 36.62 12.71 3.70
C LYS A 61 35.84 11.63 4.44
N VAL A 62 35.72 10.43 3.86
CA VAL A 62 35.09 9.28 4.51
C VAL A 62 35.92 8.81 5.72
N ALA A 63 37.24 8.78 5.60
CA ALA A 63 38.13 8.41 6.71
C ALA A 63 38.07 9.43 7.87
N HIS A 64 38.01 10.74 7.56
CA HIS A 64 37.84 11.78 8.58
C HIS A 64 36.51 11.63 9.33
N TYR A 65 35.41 11.46 8.59
CA TYR A 65 34.09 11.28 9.18
C TYR A 65 33.99 10.01 10.04
N GLN A 66 34.62 8.91 9.60
CA GLN A 66 34.70 7.68 10.39
C GLN A 66 35.54 7.82 11.65
N ASN A 67 36.61 8.63 11.63
CA ASN A 67 37.40 8.93 12.82
C ASN A 67 36.64 9.83 13.81
N GLU A 68 35.86 10.79 13.34
CA GLU A 68 34.97 11.61 14.19
C GLU A 68 33.91 10.74 14.89
N ILE A 69 33.33 9.76 14.18
CA ILE A 69 32.41 8.78 14.77
C ILE A 69 33.13 7.94 15.84
N ARG A 70 34.34 7.43 15.56
CA ARG A 70 35.11 6.63 16.53
C ARG A 70 35.49 7.42 17.78
N GLN A 71 35.84 8.70 17.65
CA GLN A 71 36.16 9.57 18.79
C GLN A 71 34.91 9.93 19.61
N SER A 72 33.76 10.11 18.96
CA SER A 72 32.48 10.30 19.65
C SER A 72 32.02 9.04 20.41
N GLN A 73 32.40 7.85 19.92
CA GLN A 73 32.17 6.59 20.61
C GLN A 73 33.17 6.35 21.76
N SER A 74 34.44 6.75 21.64
CA SER A 74 35.42 6.55 22.73
C SER A 74 35.15 7.42 23.97
N HIS A 75 34.49 8.57 23.83
CA HIS A 75 34.03 9.37 24.97
C HIS A 75 32.81 8.78 25.71
N ARG A 76 32.12 7.78 25.15
CA ARG A 76 31.06 7.02 25.83
C ARG A 76 31.56 5.74 26.53
N SER A 77 32.81 5.33 26.29
CA SER A 77 33.31 3.99 26.67
C SER A 77 34.16 3.93 27.96
N ILE A 78 34.27 5.01 28.75
CA ILE A 78 35.01 5.01 30.04
C ILE A 78 34.10 4.64 31.23
N SER A 79 32.86 4.22 31.00
CA SER A 79 31.98 3.74 32.08
C SER A 79 31.19 2.51 31.66
N GLN A 80 31.87 1.39 31.37
CA GLN A 80 31.32 0.04 31.58
C GLN A 80 32.40 -1.02 31.33
N GLY A 81 33.01 -1.48 32.42
CA GLY A 81 33.66 -2.78 32.48
C GLY A 81 32.62 -3.90 32.66
N LEU A 82 32.90 -5.02 32.01
CA LEU A 82 32.35 -6.37 32.20
C LEU A 82 30.91 -6.49 32.76
N VAL A 83 29.94 -6.69 31.86
CA VAL A 83 28.75 -7.49 32.18
C VAL A 83 28.38 -8.37 30.98
N SER A 84 28.21 -9.67 31.29
CA SER A 84 27.49 -10.76 30.62
C SER A 84 26.26 -10.36 29.77
N PRO A 85 25.73 -11.26 28.91
CA PRO A 85 24.72 -10.89 27.92
C PRO A 85 23.46 -10.37 28.61
N VAL A 86 23.24 -9.07 28.47
CA VAL A 86 21.98 -8.44 28.84
C VAL A 86 20.99 -8.84 27.76
N ALA A 87 20.01 -9.64 28.16
CA ALA A 87 18.77 -9.82 27.42
C ALA A 87 18.27 -8.46 26.95
N ASP A 88 18.03 -8.32 25.64
CA ASP A 88 17.28 -7.19 25.08
C ASP A 88 15.90 -7.17 25.75
N ASN A 89 15.80 -6.38 26.82
CA ASN A 89 14.59 -6.12 27.56
C ASN A 89 13.97 -4.82 27.03
N GLU A 90 13.80 -4.72 25.72
CA GLU A 90 12.88 -3.77 25.10
C GLU A 90 11.60 -4.53 24.75
N SER A 91 10.66 -4.54 25.70
CA SER A 91 9.29 -4.99 25.49
C SER A 91 8.61 -4.06 24.47
N GLY A 92 8.92 -4.23 23.18
CA GLY A 92 8.34 -3.50 22.05
C GLY A 92 6.87 -3.86 21.76
N GLN A 93 6.11 -4.15 22.82
CA GLN A 93 4.68 -4.41 22.78
C GLN A 93 3.95 -3.06 22.70
N MET A 94 3.14 -2.91 21.66
CA MET A 94 2.21 -1.80 21.59
C MET A 94 1.14 -1.97 22.70
N PRO A 95 0.84 -0.93 23.50
CA PRO A 95 -0.13 -1.04 24.58
C PRO A 95 -1.52 -1.46 24.07
N LEU A 96 -2.14 -2.44 24.73
CA LEU A 96 -3.48 -2.95 24.37
C LEU A 96 -4.53 -1.84 24.26
N HIS A 97 -4.51 -0.85 25.17
CA HIS A 97 -5.49 0.23 25.17
C HIS A 97 -5.50 1.04 23.87
N LEU A 98 -4.34 1.21 23.22
CA LEU A 98 -4.25 1.91 21.93
C LEU A 98 -4.89 1.07 20.81
N TYR A 99 -4.72 -0.26 20.83
CA TYR A 99 -5.42 -1.12 19.88
C TYR A 99 -6.93 -0.97 20.01
N ILE A 100 -7.44 -1.05 21.24
CA ILE A 100 -8.87 -0.92 21.52
C ILE A 100 -9.41 0.43 21.02
N GLU A 101 -8.72 1.53 21.35
CA GLU A 101 -9.10 2.88 20.92
C GLU A 101 -9.23 3.00 19.39
N TYR A 102 -8.23 2.55 18.63
CA TYR A 102 -8.25 2.69 17.17
C TYR A 102 -9.15 1.66 16.48
N LEU A 103 -9.39 0.51 17.08
CA LEU A 103 -10.40 -0.44 16.62
C LEU A 103 -11.82 0.12 16.80
N ASP A 104 -12.09 0.84 17.89
CA ASP A 104 -13.37 1.52 18.09
C ASP A 104 -13.55 2.63 17.04
N LYS A 105 -12.52 3.42 16.76
CA LYS A 105 -12.55 4.40 15.66
C LYS A 105 -12.75 3.78 14.28
N PHE A 106 -12.20 2.58 14.03
CA PHE A 106 -12.49 1.83 12.81
C PHE A 106 -13.98 1.50 12.74
N ARG A 107 -14.53 0.97 13.84
CA ARG A 107 -15.94 0.56 13.92
C ARG A 107 -16.87 1.72 13.61
N GLU A 108 -16.62 2.87 14.23
CA GLU A 108 -17.44 4.09 14.13
C GLU A 108 -17.36 4.75 12.75
N SER A 109 -16.18 4.80 12.12
CA SER A 109 -15.93 5.69 10.98
C SER A 109 -15.59 4.98 9.67
N LEU A 110 -15.14 3.72 9.70
CA LEU A 110 -14.51 3.06 8.55
C LEU A 110 -15.13 1.70 8.21
N THR A 111 -16.01 1.13 9.04
CA THR A 111 -16.76 -0.10 8.70
C THR A 111 -17.57 0.04 7.41
N CYS A 112 -18.11 1.23 7.13
CA CYS A 112 -18.86 1.48 5.89
C CYS A 112 -17.97 1.48 4.64
N VAL A 113 -16.66 1.69 4.82
CA VAL A 113 -15.65 1.68 3.74
C VAL A 113 -15.05 0.28 3.60
N TRP A 114 -14.77 -0.38 4.72
CA TRP A 114 -14.16 -1.71 4.74
C TRP A 114 -14.98 -2.67 5.64
N PRO A 115 -16.15 -3.15 5.19
CA PRO A 115 -17.02 -4.06 5.96
C PRO A 115 -16.49 -5.51 5.95
N ILE A 116 -15.21 -5.69 6.29
CA ILE A 116 -14.48 -6.96 6.20
C ILE A 116 -13.88 -7.41 7.54
N LEU A 117 -14.24 -6.73 8.63
CA LEU A 117 -13.68 -6.99 9.95
C LEU A 117 -14.76 -7.04 11.03
N ASN A 118 -14.81 -8.14 11.78
CA ASN A 118 -15.58 -8.20 13.02
C ASN A 118 -14.74 -7.63 14.17
N VAL A 119 -14.98 -6.36 14.49
CA VAL A 119 -14.21 -5.62 15.50
C VAL A 119 -14.40 -6.20 16.91
N GLU A 120 -15.61 -6.61 17.27
CA GLU A 120 -15.90 -7.12 18.61
C GLU A 120 -15.24 -8.48 18.85
N ASP A 121 -15.28 -9.37 17.86
CA ASP A 121 -14.54 -10.64 17.90
C ASP A 121 -13.04 -10.39 18.07
N LEU A 122 -12.46 -9.52 17.22
CA LEU A 122 -11.04 -9.21 17.28
C LEU A 122 -10.63 -8.62 18.64
N LYS A 123 -11.39 -7.66 19.17
CA LYS A 123 -11.17 -7.09 20.51
C LYS A 123 -11.22 -8.17 21.59
N SER A 124 -12.22 -9.06 21.52
CA SER A 124 -12.36 -10.15 22.49
C SER A 124 -11.12 -11.05 22.50
N ARG A 125 -10.58 -11.41 21.33
CA ARG A 125 -9.38 -12.24 21.20
C ARG A 125 -8.13 -11.58 21.75
N LEU A 126 -7.96 -10.27 21.52
CA LEU A 126 -6.83 -9.51 22.07
C LEU A 126 -6.86 -9.46 23.61
N VAL A 127 -8.04 -9.32 24.21
CA VAL A 127 -8.21 -9.24 25.68
C VAL A 127 -8.04 -10.62 26.33
N HIS A 128 -8.64 -11.66 25.77
CA HIS A 128 -8.70 -12.99 26.39
C HIS A 128 -7.52 -13.89 26.02
N ASN A 129 -6.83 -13.63 24.91
CA ASN A 129 -5.69 -14.41 24.45
C ASN A 129 -4.49 -13.55 24.02
N PRO A 130 -3.88 -12.76 24.94
CA PRO A 130 -2.82 -11.82 24.60
C PRO A 130 -1.50 -12.47 24.14
N ALA A 131 -1.25 -13.73 24.52
CA ALA A 131 0.00 -14.43 24.20
C ALA A 131 -0.11 -15.43 23.04
N GLY A 132 -1.32 -15.93 22.75
CA GLY A 132 -1.52 -17.05 21.82
C GLY A 132 -1.88 -16.66 20.39
N ASP A 133 -2.59 -15.55 20.17
CA ASP A 133 -3.16 -15.23 18.85
C ASP A 133 -2.35 -14.16 18.09
N ARG A 134 -1.16 -14.51 17.61
CA ARG A 134 -0.28 -13.57 16.90
C ARG A 134 -0.90 -13.03 15.61
N SER A 135 -1.76 -13.80 14.94
CA SER A 135 -2.45 -13.35 13.72
C SER A 135 -3.50 -12.28 14.03
N ALA A 136 -4.25 -12.40 15.13
CA ALA A 136 -5.14 -11.33 15.62
C ALA A 136 -4.37 -10.04 15.91
N TRP A 137 -3.26 -10.12 16.64
CA TRP A 137 -2.46 -8.94 16.98
C TRP A 137 -1.84 -8.29 15.73
N ALA A 138 -1.42 -9.09 14.76
CA ALA A 138 -0.90 -8.58 13.49
C ALA A 138 -2.00 -7.84 12.70
N LEU A 139 -3.19 -8.43 12.61
CA LEU A 139 -4.35 -7.82 11.97
C LEU A 139 -4.75 -6.52 12.65
N ALA A 140 -4.91 -6.55 13.97
CA ALA A 140 -5.26 -5.38 14.76
C ALA A 140 -4.25 -4.25 14.56
N GLY A 141 -2.96 -4.57 14.47
CA GLY A 141 -1.90 -3.57 14.28
C GLY A 141 -1.97 -2.93 12.89
N ALA A 142 -2.21 -3.73 11.85
CA ALA A 142 -2.37 -3.22 10.49
C ALA A 142 -3.63 -2.34 10.37
N VAL A 143 -4.74 -2.72 10.99
CA VAL A 143 -5.97 -1.92 11.05
C VAL A 143 -5.71 -0.60 11.78
N CYS A 144 -5.10 -0.62 12.96
CA CYS A 144 -4.79 0.60 13.72
C CYS A 144 -3.90 1.57 12.93
N ALA A 145 -2.84 1.08 12.30
CA ALA A 145 -1.99 1.89 11.43
C ALA A 145 -2.79 2.55 10.30
N THR A 146 -3.71 1.80 9.69
CA THR A 146 -4.56 2.27 8.60
C THR A 146 -5.57 3.32 9.06
N VAL A 147 -6.26 3.08 10.18
CA VAL A 147 -7.23 4.00 10.79
C VAL A 147 -6.57 5.34 11.06
N ILE A 148 -5.40 5.32 11.71
CA ILE A 148 -4.64 6.53 12.01
C ILE A 148 -4.29 7.27 10.70
N ALA A 149 -3.76 6.57 9.70
CA ALA A 149 -3.37 7.19 8.44
C ALA A 149 -4.59 7.78 7.68
N GLN A 150 -5.72 7.06 7.65
CA GLN A 150 -6.93 7.43 6.91
C GLN A 150 -7.70 8.59 7.55
N LEU A 151 -7.90 8.57 8.87
CA LEU A 151 -8.58 9.65 9.58
C LEU A 151 -7.77 10.94 9.52
N ARG A 152 -6.45 10.85 9.55
CA ARG A 152 -5.58 12.01 9.37
C ARG A 152 -5.63 12.61 7.97
N LEU A 153 -5.67 11.79 6.92
CA LEU A 153 -5.91 12.27 5.56
C LEU A 153 -7.21 13.08 5.48
N SER A 154 -8.24 12.66 6.21
CA SER A 154 -9.55 13.35 6.27
C SER A 154 -9.45 14.67 7.05
N GLN A 155 -8.67 14.71 8.13
CA GLN A 155 -8.42 15.91 8.93
C GLN A 155 -7.54 16.95 8.20
N ILE A 156 -6.49 16.52 7.50
CA ILE A 156 -5.60 17.38 6.71
C ILE A 156 -6.38 18.07 5.58
N ARG A 157 -7.36 17.38 4.99
CA ARG A 157 -8.26 18.00 3.99
C ARG A 157 -9.19 19.06 4.58
N SER A 158 -9.45 18.99 5.89
CA SER A 158 -10.43 19.84 6.57
C SER A 158 -9.80 21.00 7.36
N THR A 159 -8.53 20.90 7.80
CA THR A 159 -7.91 21.89 8.69
C THR A 159 -6.41 22.09 8.40
N LYS A 160 -5.97 23.36 8.34
CA LYS A 160 -4.56 23.77 8.25
C LYS A 160 -3.97 23.91 9.67
N GLN A 161 -3.39 22.87 10.26
CA GLN A 161 -2.58 22.99 11.49
C GLN A 161 -1.47 21.93 11.54
N ASP A 162 -0.23 22.38 11.79
CA ASP A 162 1.01 21.65 11.47
C ASP A 162 1.83 21.12 12.67
N THR A 163 1.33 21.14 13.90
CA THR A 163 2.16 20.78 15.08
C THR A 163 1.81 19.47 15.78
N ALA A 164 0.55 19.02 15.75
CA ALA A 164 0.14 17.71 16.30
C ALA A 164 0.29 16.54 15.30
N THR A 165 0.73 16.84 14.08
CA THR A 165 0.76 15.91 12.95
C THR A 165 1.97 14.95 12.99
N THR A 166 3.09 15.34 13.58
CA THR A 166 4.29 14.48 13.57
C THR A 166 4.13 13.27 14.50
N ASP A 167 3.52 13.45 15.67
CA ASP A 167 3.40 12.41 16.71
C ASP A 167 2.51 11.24 16.26
N LEU A 168 1.35 11.56 15.68
CA LEU A 168 0.41 10.54 15.21
C LEU A 168 0.96 9.75 14.00
N SER A 169 1.95 10.29 13.27
CA SER A 169 2.62 9.57 12.15
C SER A 169 3.53 8.50 12.71
N SER A 170 4.29 8.82 13.76
CA SER A 170 5.15 7.87 14.44
C SER A 170 4.35 6.76 15.14
N VAL A 171 3.16 7.06 15.68
CA VAL A 171 2.29 6.03 16.26
C VAL A 171 1.78 5.08 15.17
N ALA A 172 1.26 5.60 14.06
CA ALA A 172 0.83 4.76 12.93
C ALA A 172 1.96 3.88 12.39
N GLU A 173 3.17 4.44 12.28
CA GLU A 173 4.33 3.69 11.84
C GLU A 173 4.78 2.64 12.84
N SER A 174 4.66 2.91 14.14
CA SER A 174 4.94 1.92 15.18
C SER A 174 3.98 0.74 15.10
N PHE A 175 2.69 0.99 14.89
CA PHE A 175 1.69 -0.06 14.64
C PHE A 175 2.00 -0.89 13.39
N ALA A 176 2.32 -0.24 12.27
CA ALA A 176 2.65 -0.93 11.03
C ALA A 176 3.89 -1.81 11.19
N ARG A 177 4.97 -1.30 11.82
CA ARG A 177 6.18 -2.09 12.10
C ARG A 177 5.89 -3.23 13.06
N HIS A 178 5.06 -3.01 14.09
CA HIS A 178 4.69 -4.05 15.04
C HIS A 178 3.90 -5.16 14.35
N ALA A 179 2.91 -4.82 13.50
CA ALA A 179 2.17 -5.80 12.69
C ALA A 179 3.09 -6.62 11.78
N GLN A 180 4.05 -5.98 11.10
CA GLN A 180 5.05 -6.66 10.27
C GLN A 180 5.87 -7.67 11.09
N ARG A 181 6.40 -7.25 12.26
CA ARG A 181 7.16 -8.14 13.14
C ARG A 181 6.34 -9.33 13.65
N LEU A 182 5.06 -9.11 13.97
CA LEU A 182 4.18 -10.18 14.45
C LEU A 182 3.90 -11.22 13.37
N ARG A 183 3.71 -10.79 12.10
CA ARG A 183 3.56 -11.71 10.96
C ARG A 183 4.76 -12.64 10.82
N ASP A 184 5.97 -12.11 10.97
CA ASP A 184 7.21 -12.90 10.83
C ASP A 184 7.43 -13.91 11.97
N GLN A 185 6.56 -13.95 12.97
CA GLN A 185 6.64 -14.87 14.12
C GLN A 185 5.78 -16.12 13.95
N PHE A 186 5.05 -16.26 12.85
CA PHE A 186 4.28 -17.46 12.49
C PHE A 186 4.34 -17.73 10.98
N PHE A 187 3.99 -18.95 10.55
CA PHE A 187 4.07 -19.38 9.15
C PHE A 187 2.91 -18.85 8.29
N TYR A 188 2.70 -17.53 8.27
CA TYR A 188 1.55 -16.88 7.61
C TYR A 188 1.44 -17.11 6.09
N ARG A 189 2.51 -17.60 5.46
CA ARG A 189 2.58 -17.93 4.02
C ARG A 189 2.14 -19.35 3.72
N GLU A 190 2.21 -20.25 4.70
CA GLU A 190 1.83 -21.65 4.59
C GLU A 190 0.44 -21.87 5.22
N ASP A 191 0.17 -21.20 6.34
CA ASP A 191 -1.11 -21.25 7.05
C ASP A 191 -2.02 -20.11 6.58
N PHE A 192 -2.76 -20.34 5.50
CA PHE A 192 -3.69 -19.36 4.96
C PHE A 192 -4.85 -19.12 5.93
N SER A 193 -4.88 -17.92 6.51
CA SER A 193 -5.94 -17.44 7.40
C SER A 193 -6.51 -16.12 6.89
N THR A 194 -7.79 -15.87 7.17
CA THR A 194 -8.43 -14.59 6.87
C THR A 194 -7.68 -13.44 7.54
N GLU A 195 -7.12 -13.64 8.73
CA GLU A 195 -6.27 -12.68 9.42
C GLU A 195 -4.99 -12.36 8.65
N SER A 196 -4.27 -13.38 8.15
CA SER A 196 -3.06 -13.17 7.35
C SER A 196 -3.35 -12.36 6.09
N LEU A 197 -4.45 -12.68 5.42
CA LEU A 197 -4.92 -12.00 4.21
C LEU A 197 -5.29 -10.55 4.51
N LEU A 198 -6.18 -10.32 5.47
CA LEU A 198 -6.65 -8.98 5.84
C LEU A 198 -5.51 -8.10 6.35
N THR A 199 -4.56 -8.68 7.08
CA THR A 199 -3.39 -7.94 7.55
C THR A 199 -2.54 -7.46 6.37
N ALA A 200 -2.33 -8.28 5.32
CA ALA A 200 -1.64 -7.84 4.11
C ALA A 200 -2.42 -6.71 3.41
N PHE A 201 -3.74 -6.86 3.29
CA PHE A 201 -4.60 -5.85 2.67
C PHE A 201 -4.57 -4.50 3.41
N PHE A 202 -4.70 -4.49 4.74
CA PHE A 202 -4.60 -3.26 5.53
C PHE A 202 -3.20 -2.64 5.50
N LEU A 203 -2.13 -3.45 5.50
CA LEU A 203 -0.78 -2.94 5.29
C LEU A 203 -0.63 -2.28 3.90
N HIS A 204 -1.21 -2.87 2.86
CA HIS A 204 -1.29 -2.24 1.53
C HIS A 204 -1.93 -0.85 1.62
N ILE A 205 -3.12 -0.73 2.24
CA ILE A 205 -3.82 0.56 2.36
C ILE A 205 -2.95 1.58 3.11
N TYR A 206 -2.37 1.20 4.25
CA TYR A 206 -1.48 2.07 5.02
C TYR A 206 -0.28 2.57 4.21
N PHE A 207 0.41 1.68 3.48
CA PHE A 207 1.56 2.06 2.67
C PHE A 207 1.17 2.89 1.44
N THR A 208 -0.03 2.70 0.89
CA THR A 208 -0.60 3.55 -0.15
C THR A 208 -0.83 4.97 0.38
N ILE A 209 -1.49 5.11 1.53
CA ILE A 209 -1.75 6.41 2.17
C ILE A 209 -0.44 7.16 2.49
N THR A 210 0.56 6.44 3.00
CA THR A 210 1.86 7.03 3.37
C THR A 210 2.81 7.24 2.18
N GLY A 211 2.37 6.96 0.95
CA GLY A 211 3.14 7.20 -0.27
C GLY A 211 4.29 6.21 -0.52
N ARG A 212 4.36 5.10 0.21
CA ARG A 212 5.36 4.03 0.04
C ARG A 212 4.89 3.00 -1.00
N ILE A 213 4.74 3.47 -2.23
CA ILE A 213 4.08 2.76 -3.34
C ILE A 213 4.65 1.36 -3.58
N ARG A 214 5.97 1.18 -3.57
CA ARG A 214 6.60 -0.14 -3.82
C ARG A 214 6.19 -1.18 -2.78
N THR A 215 6.22 -0.80 -1.50
CA THR A 215 5.82 -1.66 -0.39
C THR A 215 4.32 -1.95 -0.46
N ALA A 216 3.51 -0.94 -0.78
CA ALA A 216 2.07 -1.11 -0.94
C ALA A 216 1.72 -2.13 -2.03
N ILE A 217 2.38 -2.06 -3.19
CA ILE A 217 2.16 -3.00 -4.31
C ILE A 217 2.52 -4.44 -3.91
N LEU A 218 3.62 -4.64 -3.16
CA LEU A 218 3.99 -5.97 -2.71
C LEU A 218 2.93 -6.59 -1.79
N TYR A 219 2.39 -5.82 -0.84
CA TYR A 219 1.31 -6.28 0.03
C TYR A 219 0.00 -6.53 -0.73
N LEU A 220 -0.28 -5.74 -1.77
CA LEU A 220 -1.45 -5.97 -2.61
C LEU A 220 -1.35 -7.29 -3.37
N HIS A 221 -0.22 -7.53 -4.05
CA HIS A 221 0.00 -8.77 -4.78
C HIS A 221 0.09 -9.98 -3.85
N GLU A 222 0.60 -9.81 -2.63
CA GLU A 222 0.53 -10.86 -1.60
C GLU A 222 -0.93 -11.20 -1.26
N THR A 223 -1.80 -10.18 -1.11
CA THR A 223 -3.22 -10.38 -0.85
C THR A 223 -3.91 -11.11 -2.01
N ILE A 224 -3.62 -10.71 -3.26
CA ILE A 224 -4.15 -11.36 -4.48
C ILE A 224 -3.68 -12.81 -4.56
N ALA A 225 -2.39 -13.06 -4.30
CA ALA A 225 -1.85 -14.41 -4.30
C ALA A 225 -2.55 -15.30 -3.27
N GLN A 226 -2.80 -14.80 -2.04
CA GLN A 226 -3.53 -15.56 -1.02
C GLN A 226 -4.97 -15.86 -1.44
N LEU A 227 -5.68 -14.90 -2.05
CA LEU A 227 -7.03 -15.12 -2.60
C LEU A 227 -7.06 -16.21 -3.68
N HIS A 228 -6.05 -16.21 -4.55
CA HIS A 228 -5.94 -17.22 -5.61
C HIS A 228 -5.58 -18.60 -5.05
N LEU A 229 -4.64 -18.67 -4.11
CA LEU A 229 -4.19 -19.93 -3.51
C LEU A 229 -5.27 -20.61 -2.65
N GLN A 230 -6.23 -19.84 -2.12
CA GLN A 230 -7.39 -20.38 -1.42
C GLN A 230 -8.58 -20.66 -2.35
N ASP A 231 -8.43 -20.51 -3.67
CA ASP A 231 -9.49 -20.65 -4.67
C ASP A 231 -10.76 -19.82 -4.39
N LEU A 232 -10.63 -18.76 -3.58
CA LEU A 232 -11.74 -17.92 -3.13
C LEU A 232 -12.35 -17.05 -4.24
N HIS A 233 -11.68 -17.02 -5.39
CA HIS A 233 -12.15 -16.36 -6.61
C HIS A 233 -13.04 -17.29 -7.47
N LEU A 234 -13.06 -18.60 -7.20
CA LEU A 234 -13.85 -19.56 -7.97
C LEU A 234 -15.28 -19.67 -7.44
N THR A 235 -16.25 -19.63 -8.35
CA THR A 235 -17.69 -19.77 -8.04
C THR A 235 -18.01 -21.10 -7.35
N GLU A 236 -17.26 -22.17 -7.63
CA GLU A 236 -17.45 -23.50 -7.06
C GLU A 236 -17.07 -23.53 -5.57
N THR A 237 -15.90 -22.99 -5.22
CA THR A 237 -15.46 -22.81 -3.83
C THR A 237 -16.40 -21.89 -3.08
N LEU A 238 -16.87 -20.83 -3.72
CA LEU A 238 -17.81 -19.88 -3.12
C LEU A 238 -19.21 -20.49 -2.89
N ALA A 239 -19.61 -21.50 -3.66
CA ALA A 239 -20.89 -22.19 -3.51
C ALA A 239 -20.92 -23.15 -2.32
N SER A 240 -19.77 -23.62 -1.84
CA SER A 240 -19.67 -24.54 -0.70
C SER A 240 -19.51 -23.82 0.65
N LEU A 241 -19.22 -22.52 0.65
CA LEU A 241 -19.10 -21.71 1.86
C LEU A 241 -20.46 -21.36 2.48
N VAL A 242 -20.48 -21.18 3.79
CA VAL A 242 -21.62 -20.62 4.53
C VAL A 242 -21.86 -19.19 4.08
N ASP A 243 -23.12 -18.75 4.05
CA ASP A 243 -23.53 -17.43 3.52
C ASP A 243 -22.71 -16.26 4.10
N GLU A 244 -22.44 -16.25 5.41
CA GLU A 244 -21.64 -15.20 6.06
C GLU A 244 -20.18 -15.16 5.58
N GLN A 245 -19.55 -16.32 5.42
CA GLN A 245 -18.17 -16.42 4.94
C GLN A 245 -18.07 -16.07 3.45
N LYS A 246 -19.05 -16.52 2.67
CA LYS A 246 -19.20 -16.18 1.26
C LYS A 246 -19.29 -14.68 1.04
N GLU A 247 -20.11 -14.00 1.83
CA GLU A 247 -20.27 -12.56 1.78
C GLU A 247 -18.98 -11.82 2.14
N LEU A 248 -18.29 -12.25 3.19
CA LEU A 248 -17.00 -11.69 3.59
C LEU A 248 -15.95 -11.82 2.48
N VAL A 249 -15.82 -13.01 1.89
CA VAL A 249 -14.87 -13.30 0.80
C VAL A 249 -15.18 -12.45 -0.43
N LEU A 250 -16.45 -12.32 -0.82
CA LEU A 250 -16.85 -11.47 -1.94
C LEU A 250 -16.48 -10.00 -1.70
N ARG A 251 -16.72 -9.47 -0.49
CA ARG A 251 -16.32 -8.10 -0.15
C ARG A 251 -14.82 -7.90 -0.26
N ILE A 252 -14.03 -8.84 0.29
CA ILE A 252 -12.56 -8.81 0.20
C ILE A 252 -12.12 -8.85 -1.27
N TYR A 253 -12.68 -9.75 -2.08
CA TYR A 253 -12.35 -9.87 -3.51
C TYR A 253 -12.59 -8.56 -4.25
N TRP A 254 -13.78 -7.96 -4.10
CA TRP A 254 -14.11 -6.69 -4.78
C TRP A 254 -13.24 -5.53 -4.31
N LEU A 255 -12.91 -5.49 -3.02
CA LEU A 255 -11.99 -4.51 -2.46
C LEU A 255 -10.58 -4.60 -3.04
N VAL A 256 -10.05 -5.82 -3.13
CA VAL A 256 -8.73 -6.09 -3.70
C VAL A 256 -8.72 -5.79 -5.21
N PHE A 257 -9.75 -6.24 -5.93
CA PHE A 257 -9.92 -5.98 -7.36
C PHE A 257 -9.89 -4.47 -7.67
N VAL A 258 -10.67 -3.69 -6.93
CA VAL A 258 -10.69 -2.22 -7.06
C VAL A 258 -9.35 -1.59 -6.70
N SER A 259 -8.66 -2.13 -5.69
CA SER A 259 -7.35 -1.62 -5.25
C SER A 259 -6.22 -1.90 -6.25
N GLU A 260 -6.30 -3.01 -7.00
CA GLU A 260 -5.35 -3.35 -8.08
C GLU A 260 -5.61 -2.55 -9.34
N ASN A 261 -6.89 -2.35 -9.66
CA ASN A 261 -7.34 -1.84 -10.94
C ASN A 261 -7.85 -0.40 -10.84
N VAL A 262 -7.19 0.45 -10.05
CA VAL A 262 -7.60 1.87 -9.83
C VAL A 262 -7.66 2.64 -11.16
N ASP A 263 -6.74 2.38 -12.09
CA ASP A 263 -6.74 2.97 -13.44
C ASP A 263 -7.80 2.35 -14.38
N HIS A 264 -8.34 1.20 -14.00
CA HIS A 264 -9.36 0.43 -14.73
C HIS A 264 -10.69 0.42 -14.00
N LEU A 265 -10.94 1.37 -13.09
CA LEU A 265 -12.16 1.36 -12.26
C LEU A 265 -13.44 1.50 -13.10
N GLN A 266 -13.35 2.00 -14.33
CA GLN A 266 -14.40 1.91 -15.34
C GLN A 266 -14.89 0.47 -15.56
N TYR A 267 -13.98 -0.51 -15.58
CA TYR A 267 -14.30 -1.93 -15.71
C TYR A 267 -14.93 -2.48 -14.43
N ALA A 268 -14.50 -2.02 -13.25
CA ALA A 268 -15.16 -2.37 -12.00
C ALA A 268 -16.59 -1.82 -11.94
N LEU A 269 -16.82 -0.59 -12.40
CA LEU A 269 -18.15 0.01 -12.50
C LEU A 269 -19.04 -0.76 -13.50
N SER A 270 -18.49 -1.14 -14.66
CA SER A 270 -19.18 -1.99 -15.63
C SER A 270 -19.51 -3.38 -15.09
N ALA A 271 -18.59 -4.00 -14.34
CA ALA A 271 -18.85 -5.24 -13.63
C ALA A 271 -19.94 -5.07 -12.55
N MET A 272 -19.96 -3.94 -11.85
CA MET A 272 -21.00 -3.60 -10.87
C MET A 272 -22.37 -3.34 -11.51
N ASP A 273 -22.43 -2.77 -12.72
CA ASP A 273 -23.68 -2.64 -13.47
C ASP A 273 -24.25 -4.01 -13.85
N ASN A 274 -23.40 -4.95 -14.25
CA ASN A 274 -23.79 -6.34 -14.50
C ASN A 274 -24.29 -7.02 -13.22
N ILE A 275 -23.68 -6.72 -12.08
CA ILE A 275 -24.09 -7.24 -10.78
C ILE A 275 -25.42 -6.62 -10.32
N ALA A 276 -25.65 -5.33 -10.58
CA ALA A 276 -26.94 -4.68 -10.32
C ALA A 276 -28.09 -5.30 -11.13
N ALA A 277 -27.79 -5.82 -12.33
CA ALA A 277 -28.76 -6.57 -13.14
C ALA A 277 -29.11 -7.96 -12.53
N VAL A 278 -28.19 -8.57 -11.80
CA VAL A 278 -28.39 -9.86 -11.12
C VAL A 278 -28.94 -9.69 -9.69
N ALA A 279 -28.69 -8.55 -9.06
CA ALA A 279 -29.07 -8.25 -7.67
C ALA A 279 -30.55 -8.53 -7.31
N PRO A 280 -31.55 -8.31 -8.18
CA PRO A 280 -32.95 -8.65 -7.88
C PRO A 280 -33.20 -10.14 -7.62
N ARG A 281 -32.29 -11.02 -8.06
CA ARG A 281 -32.38 -12.48 -7.90
C ARG A 281 -31.66 -13.01 -6.67
N LEU A 282 -30.93 -12.16 -5.95
CA LEU A 282 -30.21 -12.55 -4.74
C LEU A 282 -31.13 -12.52 -3.51
N PRO A 283 -30.86 -13.35 -2.49
CA PRO A 283 -31.45 -13.19 -1.15
C PRO A 283 -31.34 -11.75 -0.68
N GLU A 284 -32.35 -11.27 0.04
CA GLU A 284 -32.49 -9.85 0.39
C GLU A 284 -31.23 -9.26 1.04
N THR A 285 -30.65 -9.96 2.01
CA THR A 285 -29.40 -9.57 2.67
C THR A 285 -28.25 -9.46 1.67
N GLN A 286 -28.03 -10.48 0.82
CA GLN A 286 -27.00 -10.48 -0.22
C GLN A 286 -27.21 -9.37 -1.26
N ARG A 287 -28.46 -9.09 -1.63
CA ARG A 287 -28.84 -7.99 -2.52
C ARG A 287 -28.45 -6.64 -1.93
N VAL A 288 -28.76 -6.41 -0.64
CA VAL A 288 -28.38 -5.17 0.05
C VAL A 288 -26.85 -5.06 0.14
N ASN A 289 -26.15 -6.16 0.42
CA ASN A 289 -24.68 -6.21 0.51
C ASN A 289 -23.99 -5.83 -0.77
N VAL A 290 -24.41 -6.45 -1.85
CA VAL A 290 -23.82 -6.26 -3.17
C VAL A 290 -24.06 -4.86 -3.71
N LEU A 291 -25.29 -4.34 -3.57
CA LEU A 291 -25.64 -2.99 -4.07
C LEU A 291 -25.00 -1.87 -3.25
N MET A 292 -24.90 -2.03 -1.93
CA MET A 292 -24.18 -1.07 -1.09
C MET A 292 -22.68 -1.06 -1.35
N THR A 293 -22.08 -2.23 -1.59
CA THR A 293 -20.68 -2.32 -2.03
C THR A 293 -20.48 -1.59 -3.37
N GLY A 294 -21.42 -1.75 -4.31
CA GLY A 294 -21.37 -1.04 -5.60
C GLY A 294 -21.46 0.47 -5.46
N ASN A 295 -22.40 0.95 -4.64
CA ASN A 295 -22.53 2.36 -4.30
C ASN A 295 -21.23 2.92 -3.71
N TRP A 296 -20.59 2.17 -2.80
CA TRP A 296 -19.32 2.57 -2.20
C TRP A 296 -18.17 2.64 -3.22
N ILE A 297 -18.05 1.66 -4.12
CA ILE A 297 -17.06 1.68 -5.22
C ILE A 297 -17.30 2.90 -6.13
N GLN A 298 -18.55 3.25 -6.40
CA GLN A 298 -18.91 4.43 -7.19
C GLN A 298 -18.46 5.75 -6.52
N ILE A 299 -18.56 5.84 -5.19
CA ILE A 299 -18.01 6.98 -4.43
C ILE A 299 -16.48 7.01 -4.48
N LEU A 300 -15.82 5.85 -4.35
CA LEU A 300 -14.36 5.79 -4.46
C LEU A 300 -13.87 6.26 -5.83
N TRP A 301 -14.53 5.81 -6.90
CA TRP A 301 -14.22 6.29 -8.25
C TRP A 301 -14.39 7.79 -8.36
N TRP A 302 -15.52 8.30 -7.88
CA TRP A 302 -15.78 9.73 -7.92
C TRP A 302 -14.70 10.53 -7.19
N GLN A 303 -14.24 10.05 -6.02
CA GLN A 303 -13.14 10.68 -5.28
C GLN A 303 -11.80 10.63 -6.02
N TYR A 304 -11.54 9.58 -6.79
CA TYR A 304 -10.37 9.46 -7.65
C TYR A 304 -10.48 10.43 -8.85
N ALA A 305 -11.58 10.35 -9.59
CA ALA A 305 -11.87 11.20 -10.74
C ALA A 305 -11.77 12.69 -10.38
N LEU A 306 -12.31 13.11 -9.23
CA LEU A 306 -12.21 14.49 -8.75
C LEU A 306 -10.76 15.00 -8.64
N ARG A 307 -9.78 14.12 -8.41
CA ARG A 307 -8.36 14.49 -8.28
C ARG A 307 -7.57 14.40 -9.58
N HIS A 308 -8.03 13.60 -10.53
CA HIS A 308 -7.26 13.22 -11.72
C HIS A 308 -7.91 13.69 -13.03
N VAL A 309 -9.19 14.08 -13.01
CA VAL A 309 -9.99 14.42 -14.19
C VAL A 309 -10.79 15.71 -13.92
N GLN A 310 -11.04 16.52 -14.96
CA GLN A 310 -11.93 17.67 -14.84
C GLN A 310 -13.39 17.20 -14.84
N MET A 311 -14.09 17.46 -13.73
CA MET A 311 -15.48 17.07 -13.54
C MET A 311 -16.43 18.00 -14.30
N SER A 312 -17.44 17.42 -14.95
CA SER A 312 -18.48 18.20 -15.62
C SER A 312 -19.57 18.60 -14.63
N SER A 313 -20.03 19.86 -14.69
CA SER A 313 -21.23 20.33 -13.99
C SER A 313 -22.52 20.08 -14.77
N ARG A 314 -22.42 19.65 -16.04
CA ARG A 314 -23.55 19.38 -16.94
C ARG A 314 -23.64 17.87 -17.23
N GLY A 315 -24.75 17.28 -16.79
CA GLY A 315 -24.95 15.84 -16.69
C GLY A 315 -25.51 15.13 -17.92
N GLU A 316 -25.18 15.53 -19.15
CA GLU A 316 -25.83 14.94 -20.34
C GLU A 316 -24.92 14.14 -21.29
N SER A 317 -23.59 14.24 -21.21
CA SER A 317 -22.71 13.48 -22.12
C SER A 317 -21.71 12.55 -21.45
N ASP A 318 -21.51 12.63 -20.14
CA ASP A 318 -20.58 11.74 -19.43
C ASP A 318 -20.98 11.61 -17.94
N ALA A 319 -21.96 10.74 -17.65
CA ALA A 319 -22.43 10.47 -16.29
C ALA A 319 -21.26 10.04 -15.37
N THR A 320 -20.21 9.47 -15.95
CA THR A 320 -18.99 9.00 -15.29
C THR A 320 -18.21 10.08 -14.53
N PHE A 321 -18.38 11.36 -14.87
CA PHE A 321 -17.61 12.48 -14.30
C PHE A 321 -18.49 13.63 -13.77
N SER A 322 -19.71 13.32 -13.36
CA SER A 322 -20.61 14.31 -12.77
C SER A 322 -20.19 14.68 -11.35
N ILE A 323 -20.21 15.98 -11.03
CA ILE A 323 -19.99 16.45 -9.65
C ILE A 323 -21.10 15.99 -8.68
N LEU A 324 -22.27 15.61 -9.21
CA LEU A 324 -23.45 15.21 -8.44
C LEU A 324 -23.53 13.70 -8.18
N GLU A 325 -22.55 12.90 -8.62
CA GLU A 325 -22.54 11.45 -8.40
C GLU A 325 -22.78 11.03 -6.94
N PRO A 326 -22.19 11.68 -5.91
CA PRO A 326 -22.47 11.30 -4.52
C PRO A 326 -23.94 11.44 -4.13
N ALA A 327 -24.63 12.46 -4.64
CA ALA A 327 -26.06 12.66 -4.39
C ALA A 327 -26.91 11.58 -5.08
N LEU A 328 -26.53 11.17 -6.29
CA LEU A 328 -27.20 10.08 -7.02
C LEU A 328 -27.00 8.73 -6.33
N VAL A 329 -25.78 8.45 -5.88
CA VAL A 329 -25.48 7.24 -5.10
C VAL A 329 -26.26 7.22 -3.78
N ALA A 330 -26.32 8.34 -3.06
CA ALA A 330 -27.12 8.46 -1.85
C ALA A 330 -28.62 8.21 -2.13
N GLN A 331 -29.14 8.73 -3.24
CA GLN A 331 -30.51 8.49 -3.66
C GLN A 331 -30.77 7.00 -3.99
N LYS A 332 -29.83 6.32 -4.66
CA LYS A 332 -29.90 4.86 -4.92
C LYS A 332 -29.95 4.07 -3.62
N ALA A 333 -29.08 4.40 -2.65
CA ALA A 333 -29.05 3.74 -1.34
C ALA A 333 -30.37 3.94 -0.57
N MET A 334 -30.91 5.16 -0.54
CA MET A 334 -32.18 5.44 0.13
C MET A 334 -33.35 4.66 -0.47
N ARG A 335 -33.41 4.56 -1.81
CA ARG A 335 -34.44 3.74 -2.49
C ARG A 335 -34.30 2.26 -2.16
N LEU A 336 -33.06 1.75 -2.11
CA LEU A 336 -32.80 0.37 -1.74
C LEU A 336 -33.29 0.08 -0.32
N PHE A 337 -32.93 0.92 0.66
CA PHE A 337 -33.36 0.77 2.05
C PHE A 337 -34.87 0.85 2.24
N ALA A 338 -35.57 1.67 1.44
CA ALA A 338 -37.02 1.71 1.46
C ALA A 338 -37.68 0.42 0.91
N SER A 339 -36.93 -0.39 0.15
CA SER A 339 -37.43 -1.58 -0.53
C SER A 339 -37.09 -2.91 0.16
N VAL A 340 -36.37 -2.86 1.29
CA VAL A 340 -35.86 -4.05 1.98
C VAL A 340 -36.21 -4.08 3.46
N SER A 341 -36.21 -5.28 4.06
CA SER A 341 -36.40 -5.47 5.49
C SER A 341 -35.29 -4.83 6.32
N ARG A 342 -35.65 -4.36 7.53
CA ARG A 342 -34.69 -3.72 8.45
C ARG A 342 -33.59 -4.69 8.87
N ASP A 343 -33.91 -5.98 9.02
CA ASP A 343 -32.97 -7.00 9.43
C ASP A 343 -31.88 -7.20 8.37
N SER A 344 -32.23 -7.24 7.09
CA SER A 344 -31.28 -7.28 5.97
C SER A 344 -30.43 -6.00 5.83
N ILE A 345 -30.86 -4.88 6.41
CA ILE A 345 -30.04 -3.67 6.52
C ILE A 345 -29.06 -3.79 7.70
N THR A 346 -29.44 -4.42 8.80
CA THR A 346 -28.59 -4.55 10.00
C THR A 346 -27.48 -5.59 9.89
N THR A 347 -27.60 -6.57 8.98
CA THR A 347 -26.54 -7.56 8.70
C THR A 347 -25.28 -6.93 8.08
N HIS A 348 -25.34 -5.67 7.63
CA HIS A 348 -24.20 -4.86 7.13
C HIS A 348 -23.13 -4.49 8.19
N GLY A 349 -23.18 -5.11 9.37
CA GLY A 349 -22.42 -4.67 10.52
C GLY A 349 -23.12 -3.49 11.20
N PHE A 350 -23.06 -3.49 12.53
CA PHE A 350 -23.71 -2.58 13.47
C PHE A 350 -23.63 -1.06 13.15
N GLY A 351 -22.82 -0.62 12.18
CA GLY A 351 -22.64 0.79 11.82
C GLY A 351 -23.81 1.49 11.10
N MET A 352 -24.79 0.76 10.55
CA MET A 352 -25.98 1.40 9.93
C MET A 352 -27.18 1.55 10.87
N ALA A 353 -27.19 0.85 12.01
CA ALA A 353 -28.30 0.92 12.97
C ALA A 353 -28.33 2.26 13.74
N GLU A 354 -27.18 2.89 14.00
CA GLU A 354 -27.12 4.15 14.76
C GLU A 354 -27.68 5.36 14.00
N VAL A 355 -27.57 5.38 12.67
CA VAL A 355 -28.09 6.50 11.86
C VAL A 355 -29.62 6.50 11.80
N LEU A 356 -30.27 5.34 12.02
CA LEU A 356 -31.73 5.20 12.02
C LEU A 356 -32.35 5.13 13.42
N GLY A 357 -31.53 5.23 14.48
CA GLY A 357 -31.95 5.21 15.89
C GLY A 357 -32.05 6.59 16.54
N ALA A 358 -31.57 7.66 15.90
CA ALA A 358 -31.61 9.02 16.44
C ALA A 358 -32.96 9.73 16.24
N GLN A 359 -34.09 9.05 16.51
CA GLN A 359 -35.40 9.69 16.64
C GLN A 359 -36.26 8.98 17.71
N SER A 360 -35.78 8.98 18.95
CA SER A 360 -36.66 8.88 20.13
C SER A 360 -35.91 9.30 21.39
N VAL A 361 -35.78 10.61 21.60
CA VAL A 361 -35.47 11.16 22.92
C VAL A 361 -36.77 11.15 23.74
N PRO A 362 -36.90 10.39 24.84
CA PRO A 362 -37.91 10.70 25.83
C PRO A 362 -37.41 11.88 26.66
N TYR A 363 -38.14 12.99 26.58
CA TYR A 363 -38.10 14.07 27.56
C TYR A 363 -38.30 13.48 28.96
N TYR A 364 -37.34 13.69 29.87
CA TYR A 364 -37.59 13.67 31.30
C TYR A 364 -36.92 14.84 32.00
N GLY A 365 -37.76 15.62 32.69
CA GLY A 365 -37.48 16.09 34.04
C GLY A 365 -36.64 17.35 34.18
N ARG A 366 -37.26 18.51 33.97
CA ARG A 366 -36.78 19.79 34.53
C ARG A 366 -37.09 19.76 36.03
N ALA A 367 -36.04 19.83 36.86
CA ALA A 367 -36.16 20.14 38.28
C ALA A 367 -36.77 21.54 38.46
N GLY A 368 -37.74 21.62 39.36
CA GLY A 368 -38.40 22.81 39.88
C GLY A 368 -39.15 22.42 41.13
#